data_AF-A0A843E7J1-F1
#
_entry.id   AF-A0A843E7J1-F1
#
_cell.length_a   1.000
_cell.length_b   1.000
_cell.length_c   1.000
_cell.angle_alpha   90.00
_cell.angle_beta   90.00
_cell.angle_gamma   90.00
#
_symmetry.space_group_name_H-M   'P 1'
#
loop_
_entity.id
_entity.type
_entity.pdbx_description
1 polymer ?
#
loop_
_entity_poly.entity_id
_entity_poly.type
_entity_poly.pdbx_seq_one_letter_code
_entity_poly.pdbx_strand_id
1 'polypeptide(L)'
;SADYVGTITNAYRHLIDGDEGDYEKDLSLVFNRQFTDGYILNQKPGQVLGRESSGHEGVYIGKITKKDGDLITIAKENEEFKINLDIGDGIGFKYKDKIKGIYIDNIKEQTDEYIKLETTRNVREGDQVLLSYSKSTHDNLKKFKNETIKQSIPLDLDIKWTEDLRLNINAKFKIVEKGINNENKEEEFSFRYISETKFEPAQKRPVSIEDIEKQMLKTGSTSFYINNLSIDGMPENSFVPIGKLNKIRRTILDKATELLLDYYKPDKKELRATNKRISQFVKEYKSYTDIPVRNEKLNLSIFADNLELLKMTSKLPIHKYFFDPSFSYYGQEEYFKNIKDLLKEAYSIVYKGKENVDDKLVLVLSSFISDEEIEEISRIIEELEDEGMRIPIMYDTPGIAKSFKNKVYGNHNLNVWNSYNVKNLSDAGFKSIILSSELSHTEIKELVSKYQFIKGNEDVDLNIIIQGNLEVMSSKDDFSNLNDGKDFIVKDSSDYAILEDQKRKKFKYKVVFDYNMHSHFINKDCLCLIDEVELIKDTGVNSCIIDCRFSSPQYSSTIVSLYSQALKEDNTYDLNLLKEQIKNITLSRLNKGNFINGRIHEKSC
;
A
#
# COMPACT_ATOMS: atom_id res chain seq x y z
N SER A 1 -5.59 6.52 15.66
CA SER A 1 -6.72 6.72 16.60
C SER A 1 -7.96 7.10 15.79
N ALA A 2 -9.17 7.06 16.38
CA ALA A 2 -10.37 7.54 15.70
C ALA A 2 -10.25 9.03 15.31
N ASP A 3 -9.60 9.83 16.16
CA ASP A 3 -9.39 11.26 15.90
C ASP A 3 -8.50 11.51 14.69
N TYR A 4 -7.40 10.75 14.58
CA TYR A 4 -6.51 10.81 13.43
C TYR A 4 -7.25 10.51 12.12
N VAL A 5 -8.01 9.40 12.08
CA VAL A 5 -8.76 9.00 10.87
C VAL A 5 -9.85 10.03 10.54
N GLY A 6 -10.57 10.51 11.56
CA GLY A 6 -11.64 11.49 11.40
C GLY A 6 -11.14 12.81 10.84
N THR A 7 -10.09 13.39 11.45
CA THR A 7 -9.52 14.66 10.99
C THR A 7 -8.92 14.54 9.59
N ILE A 8 -8.19 13.47 9.28
CA ILE A 8 -7.64 13.27 7.92
C ILE A 8 -8.76 13.17 6.90
N THR A 9 -9.76 12.32 7.15
CA THR A 9 -10.84 12.12 6.20
C THR A 9 -11.62 13.42 5.99
N ASN A 10 -11.87 14.17 7.06
CA ASN A 10 -12.54 15.47 7.00
C ASN A 10 -11.75 16.49 6.17
N ALA A 11 -10.46 16.65 6.46
CA ALA A 11 -9.57 17.56 5.74
C ALA A 11 -9.54 17.26 4.24
N TYR A 12 -9.25 16.02 3.85
CA TYR A 12 -9.20 15.65 2.44
C TYR A 12 -10.56 15.71 1.75
N ARG A 13 -11.67 15.38 2.45
CA ARG A 13 -13.01 15.50 1.88
C ARG A 13 -13.35 16.94 1.55
N HIS A 14 -13.15 17.86 2.50
CA HIS A 14 -13.39 19.29 2.27
C HIS A 14 -12.51 19.87 1.15
N LEU A 15 -11.23 19.48 1.10
CA LEU A 15 -10.34 19.88 0.00
C LEU A 15 -10.84 19.37 -1.37
N ILE A 16 -11.31 18.12 -1.44
CA ILE A 16 -11.91 17.55 -2.66
C ILE A 16 -13.20 18.29 -3.05
N ASP A 17 -14.01 18.66 -2.07
CA ASP A 17 -15.28 19.35 -2.28
C ASP A 17 -15.10 20.85 -2.62
N GLY A 18 -13.89 21.38 -2.41
CA GLY A 18 -13.48 22.75 -2.70
C GLY A 18 -13.79 23.75 -1.58
N ASP A 19 -13.98 23.25 -0.35
CA ASP A 19 -14.26 24.09 0.81
C ASP A 19 -12.97 24.74 1.34
N GLU A 20 -13.05 26.00 1.76
CA GLU A 20 -11.93 26.72 2.39
C GLU A 20 -11.77 26.31 3.86
N GLY A 21 -10.54 26.25 4.35
CA GLY A 21 -10.23 25.95 5.76
C GLY A 21 -8.74 25.78 6.03
N ASP A 22 -8.35 25.86 7.31
CA ASP A 22 -6.98 25.65 7.78
C ASP A 22 -6.72 24.16 8.05
N TYR A 23 -6.88 23.34 7.02
CA TYR A 23 -6.83 21.89 7.14
C TYR A 23 -5.42 21.37 7.44
N GLU A 24 -4.39 22.10 7.01
CA GLU A 24 -2.99 21.75 7.28
C GLU A 24 -2.66 21.83 8.78
N LYS A 25 -3.17 22.87 9.46
CA LYS A 25 -3.09 22.97 10.92
C LYS A 25 -3.82 21.83 11.60
N ASP A 26 -5.06 21.53 11.18
CA ASP A 26 -5.85 20.46 11.76
C ASP A 26 -5.15 19.10 11.66
N LEU A 27 -4.56 18.81 10.49
CA LEU A 27 -3.76 17.62 10.24
C LEU A 27 -2.53 17.55 11.17
N SER A 28 -1.81 18.67 11.32
CA SER A 28 -0.64 18.77 12.18
C SER A 28 -0.96 18.55 13.66
N LEU A 29 -2.17 18.89 14.10
CA LEU A 29 -2.61 18.70 15.49
C LEU A 29 -2.97 17.25 15.84
N VAL A 30 -3.27 16.39 14.85
CA VAL A 30 -3.59 14.96 15.06
C VAL A 30 -2.48 14.01 14.63
N PHE A 31 -1.48 14.49 13.90
CA PHE A 31 -0.32 13.73 13.45
C PHE A 31 0.93 14.61 13.44
N ASN A 32 2.03 14.10 13.98
CA ASN A 32 3.13 14.96 14.39
C ASN A 32 4.53 14.39 14.18
N ARG A 33 4.66 13.40 13.29
CA ARG A 33 5.97 13.02 12.74
C ARG A 33 6.32 13.83 11.50
N GLN A 34 5.68 14.99 11.35
CA GLN A 34 5.62 15.83 10.16
C GLN A 34 5.04 15.07 8.95
N PHE A 35 4.45 15.81 8.02
CA PHE A 35 4.05 15.24 6.74
C PHE A 35 5.24 15.25 5.80
N THR A 36 5.29 14.25 4.93
CA THR A 36 6.30 14.15 3.87
C THR A 36 5.55 14.19 2.55
N ASP A 37 6.12 14.88 1.56
CA ASP A 37 5.65 14.83 0.18
C ASP A 37 5.91 13.45 -0.46
N GLY A 38 6.72 12.62 0.20
CA GLY A 38 7.08 11.27 -0.21
C GLY A 38 8.06 11.22 -1.39
N TYR A 39 8.48 10.01 -1.73
CA TYR A 39 9.36 9.79 -2.89
C TYR A 39 8.73 10.23 -4.23
N ILE A 40 7.39 10.28 -4.31
CA ILE A 40 6.67 10.71 -5.52
C ILE A 40 6.95 12.17 -5.89
N LEU A 41 7.36 12.99 -4.91
CA LEU A 41 7.78 14.38 -5.12
C LEU A 41 9.29 14.56 -4.89
N ASN A 42 10.07 13.52 -5.19
CA ASN A 42 11.54 13.55 -5.19
C ASN A 42 12.19 13.85 -3.83
N GLN A 43 11.48 13.58 -2.72
CA GLN A 43 12.10 13.68 -1.39
C GLN A 43 13.14 12.57 -1.18
N LYS A 44 14.24 12.91 -0.51
CA LYS A 44 15.32 11.97 -0.17
C LYS A 44 14.91 11.07 0.99
N PRO A 45 15.53 9.89 1.16
CA PRO A 45 15.18 8.96 2.24
C PRO A 45 15.15 9.58 3.65
N GLY A 46 16.09 10.49 3.96
CA GLY A 46 16.12 11.21 5.23
C GLY A 46 14.98 12.21 5.47
N GLN A 47 14.23 12.58 4.42
CA GLN A 47 13.07 13.48 4.50
C GLN A 47 11.75 12.72 4.61
N VAL A 48 11.71 11.47 4.13
CA VAL A 48 10.51 10.62 4.16
C VAL A 48 10.35 9.94 5.53
N LEU A 49 11.46 9.65 6.20
CA LEU A 49 11.47 8.97 7.50
C LEU A 49 11.64 9.97 8.64
N GLY A 50 10.71 9.96 9.61
CA GLY A 50 10.84 10.70 10.87
C GLY A 50 11.92 10.10 11.77
N ARG A 51 13.20 10.37 11.47
CA ARG A 51 14.38 9.77 12.13
C ARG A 51 14.60 10.26 13.56
N GLU A 52 14.10 11.45 13.88
CA GLU A 52 14.31 12.10 15.18
C GLU A 52 13.49 11.46 16.32
N SER A 53 12.37 10.79 16.01
CA SER A 53 11.51 10.22 17.04
C SER A 53 10.61 9.09 16.57
N SER A 54 10.57 8.02 17.36
CA SER A 54 9.62 6.91 17.20
C SER A 54 8.25 7.18 17.83
N GLY A 55 8.01 8.37 18.39
CA GLY A 55 6.82 8.71 19.17
C GLY A 55 6.00 9.88 18.61
N HIS A 56 4.99 10.28 19.37
CA HIS A 56 4.19 11.49 19.14
C HIS A 56 4.88 12.67 19.85
N GLU A 57 5.55 13.57 19.13
CA GLU A 57 6.29 14.71 19.69
C GLU A 57 5.43 15.95 20.04
N GLY A 58 4.43 16.24 19.22
CA GLY A 58 3.51 17.38 19.32
C GLY A 58 3.88 18.49 18.34
N VAL A 59 2.99 19.47 18.13
CA VAL A 59 3.26 20.64 17.28
C VAL A 59 4.09 21.64 18.06
N TYR A 60 5.23 22.07 17.54
CA TYR A 60 6.09 23.04 18.23
C TYR A 60 5.34 24.35 18.47
N ILE A 61 5.39 24.88 19.69
CA ILE A 61 4.79 26.18 20.04
C ILE A 61 5.89 27.24 20.14
N GLY A 62 7.00 26.91 20.80
CA GLY A 62 8.11 27.80 21.07
C GLY A 62 8.93 27.38 22.28
N LYS A 63 9.58 28.33 22.97
CA LYS A 63 10.49 28.07 24.09
C LYS A 63 10.11 28.81 25.36
N ILE A 64 10.46 28.23 26.50
CA ILE A 64 10.39 28.93 27.79
C ILE A 64 11.46 30.03 27.83
N THR A 65 11.05 31.29 27.90
CA THR A 65 11.97 32.43 27.97
C THR A 65 12.19 32.93 29.40
N LYS A 66 11.25 32.64 30.30
CA LYS A 66 11.35 33.06 31.71
C LYS A 66 10.68 32.06 32.64
N LYS A 67 11.27 31.82 33.81
CA LYS A 67 10.64 31.05 34.90
C LYS A 67 10.76 31.76 36.25
N ASP A 68 9.62 32.12 36.84
CA ASP A 68 9.50 32.73 38.17
C ASP A 68 8.67 31.81 39.09
N GLY A 69 9.35 30.94 39.86
CA GLY A 69 8.68 29.91 40.66
C GLY A 69 7.99 28.87 39.78
N ASP A 70 6.67 28.73 39.95
CA ASP A 70 5.84 27.85 39.11
C ASP A 70 5.33 28.55 37.84
N LEU A 71 5.45 29.88 37.76
CA LEU A 71 5.02 30.64 36.59
C LEU A 71 6.09 30.59 35.49
N ILE A 72 5.70 30.16 34.29
CA ILE A 72 6.55 30.17 33.10
C ILE A 72 6.02 31.12 32.04
N THR A 73 6.93 31.74 31.29
CA THR A 73 6.62 32.48 30.06
C THR A 73 7.18 31.70 28.87
N ILE A 74 6.33 31.41 27.89
CA ILE A 74 6.65 30.71 26.66
C ILE A 74 6.56 31.73 25.54
N ALA A 75 7.67 31.99 24.84
CA ALA A 75 7.61 32.74 23.58
C ALA A 75 7.04 31.84 22.49
N LYS A 76 6.13 32.38 21.68
CA LYS A 76 5.59 31.66 20.51
C LYS A 76 6.58 31.85 19.35
N GLU A 77 7.12 30.73 18.85
CA GLU A 77 8.15 30.72 17.81
C GLU A 77 7.77 29.80 16.63
N ASN A 78 6.53 29.30 16.57
CA ASN A 78 6.07 28.55 15.41
C ASN A 78 5.79 29.49 14.23
N GLU A 79 6.52 29.31 13.14
CA GLU A 79 6.41 30.13 11.92
C GLU A 79 5.31 29.64 10.96
N GLU A 80 4.90 28.37 11.07
CA GLU A 80 3.91 27.73 10.20
C GLU A 80 2.48 28.07 10.62
N PHE A 81 2.19 27.97 11.93
CA PHE A 81 0.85 28.14 12.46
C PHE A 81 0.82 29.03 13.70
N LYS A 82 -0.18 29.92 13.77
CA LYS A 82 -0.51 30.61 15.02
C LYS A 82 -1.22 29.64 15.97
N ILE A 83 -0.51 29.25 17.04
CA ILE A 83 -1.02 28.33 18.05
C ILE A 83 -1.45 29.10 19.30
N ASN A 84 -2.71 28.91 19.68
CA ASN A 84 -3.25 29.31 20.97
C ASN A 84 -3.58 28.05 21.75
N LEU A 85 -3.36 28.10 23.06
CA LEU A 85 -3.69 27.01 23.97
C LEU A 85 -5.08 27.21 24.57
N ASP A 86 -5.82 26.11 24.70
CA ASP A 86 -7.10 26.00 25.38
C ASP A 86 -6.94 25.25 26.72
N ILE A 87 -7.83 25.54 27.68
CA ILE A 87 -7.93 24.76 28.91
C ILE A 87 -8.34 23.31 28.56
N GLY A 88 -7.48 22.37 28.95
CA GLY A 88 -7.57 20.94 28.67
C GLY A 88 -6.68 20.46 27.52
N ASP A 89 -5.95 21.36 26.84
CA ASP A 89 -4.89 20.96 25.92
C ASP A 89 -3.76 20.24 26.66
N GLY A 90 -3.11 19.29 25.99
CA GLY A 90 -1.93 18.61 26.50
C GLY A 90 -0.67 19.22 25.92
N ILE A 91 0.24 19.75 26.75
CA ILE A 91 1.55 20.24 26.30
C ILE A 91 2.69 19.39 26.84
N GLY A 92 3.73 19.23 26.02
CA GLY A 92 4.97 18.56 26.36
C GLY A 92 6.13 19.56 26.46
N PHE A 93 6.88 19.50 27.56
CA PHE A 93 8.15 20.21 27.70
C PHE A 93 9.29 19.27 27.28
N LYS A 94 9.97 19.59 26.18
CA LYS A 94 11.07 18.80 25.62
C LYS A 94 12.41 19.43 25.99
N TYR A 95 13.26 18.62 26.61
CA TYR A 95 14.68 18.92 26.84
C TYR A 95 15.52 17.73 26.38
N LYS A 96 16.30 17.91 25.31
CA LYS A 96 16.92 16.80 24.57
C LYS A 96 15.84 15.77 24.17
N ASP A 97 16.05 14.49 24.45
CA ASP A 97 15.12 13.41 24.08
C ASP A 97 14.06 13.10 25.14
N LYS A 98 13.94 13.95 26.18
CA LYS A 98 12.98 13.73 27.28
C LYS A 98 11.85 14.73 27.19
N ILE A 99 10.62 14.21 27.14
CA ILE A 99 9.39 15.00 27.13
C ILE A 99 8.65 14.79 28.46
N LYS A 100 8.20 15.89 29.07
CA LYS A 100 7.30 15.86 30.25
C LYS A 100 5.98 16.52 29.90
N GLY A 101 4.89 15.75 29.99
CA GLY A 101 3.54 16.24 29.67
C GLY A 101 2.78 16.84 30.87
N ILE A 102 1.93 17.81 30.59
CA ILE A 102 0.82 18.25 31.43
C ILE A 102 -0.43 18.48 30.58
N TYR A 103 -1.60 18.42 31.22
CA TYR A 103 -2.82 19.03 30.68
C TYR A 103 -2.98 20.41 31.30
N ILE A 104 -3.32 21.39 30.48
CA ILE A 104 -3.48 22.79 30.91
C ILE A 104 -4.79 22.91 31.68
N ASP A 105 -4.70 23.34 32.93
CA ASP A 105 -5.86 23.63 33.78
C ASP A 105 -6.11 25.14 33.94
N ASN A 106 -5.09 25.98 33.69
CA ASN A 106 -5.17 27.43 33.78
C ASN A 106 -4.17 28.14 32.84
N ILE A 107 -4.59 29.26 32.26
CA ILE A 107 -3.75 30.16 31.45
C ILE A 107 -3.83 31.55 32.07
N LYS A 108 -2.70 32.10 32.52
CA LYS A 108 -2.67 33.41 33.19
C LYS A 108 -2.77 34.54 32.18
N GLU A 109 -2.08 34.38 31.06
CA GLU A 109 -2.01 35.38 30.00
C GLU A 109 -1.62 34.71 28.69
N GLN A 110 -2.22 35.10 27.58
CA GLN A 110 -1.84 34.63 26.25
C GLN A 110 -2.02 35.78 25.26
N THR A 111 -0.98 36.08 24.51
CA THR A 111 -0.93 37.08 23.44
C THR A 111 -0.49 36.42 22.15
N ASP A 112 -0.36 37.19 21.06
CA ASP A 112 0.21 36.67 19.81
C ASP A 112 1.70 36.31 19.95
N GLU A 113 2.40 36.89 20.93
CA GLU A 113 3.85 36.74 21.11
C GLU A 113 4.23 35.74 22.20
N TYR A 114 3.41 35.58 23.24
CA TYR A 114 3.74 34.71 24.38
C TYR A 114 2.54 34.11 25.10
N ILE A 115 2.84 33.09 25.92
CA ILE A 115 1.89 32.42 26.82
C ILE A 115 2.49 32.39 28.23
N LYS A 116 1.71 32.73 29.25
CA LYS A 116 2.03 32.54 30.66
C LYS A 116 1.10 31.53 31.30
N LEU A 117 1.69 30.50 31.89
CA LEU A 117 0.97 29.45 32.61
C LEU A 117 1.78 28.97 33.82
N GLU A 118 1.11 28.32 34.77
CA GLU A 118 1.75 27.73 35.94
C GLU A 118 2.03 26.25 35.70
N THR A 119 3.19 25.75 36.12
CA THR A 119 3.52 24.32 36.07
C THR A 119 4.39 23.91 37.24
N THR A 120 4.03 22.80 37.88
CA THR A 120 4.83 22.16 38.93
C THR A 120 5.88 21.20 38.34
N ARG A 121 5.90 21.03 37.01
CA ARG A 121 6.92 20.20 36.35
C ARG A 121 8.27 20.90 36.45
N ASN A 122 9.31 20.10 36.67
CA ASN A 122 10.68 20.60 36.61
C ASN A 122 11.09 20.89 35.15
N VAL A 123 10.95 22.16 34.77
CA VAL A 123 11.29 22.77 33.47
C VAL A 123 12.32 23.89 33.65
N ARG A 124 12.99 24.27 32.55
CA ARG A 124 14.06 25.26 32.48
C ARG A 124 13.81 26.28 31.36
N GLU A 125 14.42 27.45 31.49
CA GLU A 125 14.52 28.39 30.37
C GLU A 125 15.27 27.72 29.20
N GLY A 126 14.76 27.92 27.99
CA GLY A 126 15.21 27.27 26.77
C GLY A 126 14.53 25.94 26.44
N ASP A 127 13.78 25.32 27.37
CA ASP A 127 13.02 24.10 27.08
C ASP A 127 11.98 24.38 25.97
N GLN A 128 11.88 23.45 25.01
CA GLN A 128 10.89 23.54 23.94
C GLN A 128 9.52 23.12 24.46
N VAL A 129 8.47 23.79 24.01
CA VAL A 129 7.08 23.47 24.34
C VAL A 129 6.36 23.01 23.08
N LEU A 130 5.74 21.83 23.16
CA LEU A 130 5.01 21.21 22.06
C LEU A 130 3.54 20.97 22.46
N LEU A 131 2.61 21.24 21.57
CA LEU A 131 1.21 20.88 21.70
C LEU A 131 1.03 19.40 21.35
N SER A 132 0.90 18.56 22.38
CA SER A 132 0.77 17.10 22.25
C SER A 132 -0.68 16.61 22.17
N TYR A 133 -1.66 17.46 22.50
CA TYR A 133 -3.08 17.17 22.38
C TYR A 133 -3.87 18.48 22.29
N SER A 134 -4.65 18.66 21.24
CA SER A 134 -5.64 19.75 21.14
C SER A 134 -7.02 19.24 21.53
N LYS A 135 -7.57 19.80 22.61
CA LYS A 135 -8.93 19.52 23.06
C LYS A 135 -9.95 20.04 22.05
N SER A 136 -9.74 21.22 21.49
CA SER A 136 -10.66 21.82 20.53
C SER A 136 -10.74 20.99 19.23
N THR A 137 -9.62 20.48 18.71
CA THR A 137 -9.62 19.53 17.59
C THR A 137 -10.37 18.25 17.95
N HIS A 138 -10.13 17.68 19.14
CA HIS A 138 -10.82 16.47 19.60
C HIS A 138 -12.33 16.68 19.81
N ASP A 139 -12.73 17.82 20.38
CA ASP A 139 -14.14 18.16 20.62
C ASP A 139 -14.87 18.51 19.31
N ASN A 140 -14.17 19.12 18.34
CA ASN A 140 -14.70 19.31 16.99
C ASN A 140 -15.10 17.99 16.36
N LEU A 141 -14.31 16.92 16.55
CA LEU A 141 -14.64 15.60 16.04
C LEU A 141 -15.88 14.97 16.71
N LYS A 142 -16.20 15.36 17.94
CA LYS A 142 -17.45 14.92 18.60
C LYS A 142 -18.69 15.48 17.89
N LYS A 143 -18.57 16.56 17.12
CA LYS A 143 -19.67 17.07 16.27
C LYS A 143 -20.09 16.02 15.24
N PHE A 144 -19.13 15.30 14.67
CA PHE A 144 -19.38 14.22 13.72
C PHE A 144 -20.02 12.98 14.36
N LYS A 145 -19.83 12.74 15.66
CA LYS A 145 -20.53 11.64 16.38
C LYS A 145 -22.05 11.83 16.42
N ASN A 146 -22.51 13.07 16.40
CA ASN A 146 -23.92 13.44 16.45
C ASN A 146 -24.34 14.16 15.16
N GLU A 147 -23.54 14.09 14.09
CA GLU A 147 -23.84 14.82 12.87
C GLU A 147 -25.13 14.28 12.26
N THR A 148 -26.08 15.18 12.13
CA THR A 148 -27.31 14.95 11.39
C THR A 148 -27.06 15.32 9.94
N ILE A 149 -27.64 14.56 9.01
CA ILE A 149 -27.62 14.85 7.58
C ILE A 149 -27.94 16.34 7.36
N LYS A 150 -26.97 17.10 6.84
CA LYS A 150 -27.18 18.48 6.43
C LYS A 150 -28.02 18.47 5.16
N GLN A 151 -29.17 19.13 5.21
CA GLN A 151 -30.06 19.24 4.07
C GLN A 151 -29.38 20.07 2.98
N SER A 152 -29.18 19.47 1.81
CA SER A 152 -28.47 20.10 0.69
C SER A 152 -29.25 20.04 -0.62
N ILE A 153 -30.31 19.23 -0.68
CA ILE A 153 -31.07 19.01 -1.91
C ILE A 153 -32.37 19.82 -1.85
N PRO A 154 -32.59 20.80 -2.77
CA PRO A 154 -33.84 21.53 -2.84
C PRO A 154 -34.98 20.62 -3.29
N LEU A 155 -36.07 20.63 -2.54
CA LEU A 155 -37.32 19.95 -2.86
C LEU A 155 -38.43 20.98 -3.04
N ASP A 156 -38.98 21.05 -4.24
CA ASP A 156 -40.11 21.90 -4.57
C ASP A 156 -41.42 21.12 -4.44
N LEU A 157 -42.42 21.72 -3.81
CA LEU A 157 -43.73 21.13 -3.57
C LEU A 157 -44.85 22.01 -4.12
N ASP A 158 -45.71 21.45 -4.96
CA ASP A 158 -46.96 22.08 -5.42
C ASP A 158 -48.16 21.29 -4.89
N ILE A 159 -48.93 21.93 -4.01
CA ILE A 159 -50.05 21.32 -3.28
C ILE A 159 -51.38 21.86 -3.82
N LYS A 160 -52.24 20.94 -4.23
CA LYS A 160 -53.61 21.21 -4.67
C LYS A 160 -54.60 20.29 -3.98
N TRP A 161 -55.89 20.58 -4.11
CA TRP A 161 -56.94 19.67 -3.63
C TRP A 161 -57.57 18.91 -4.79
N THR A 162 -57.88 17.65 -4.51
CA THR A 162 -58.75 16.83 -5.34
C THR A 162 -60.21 17.15 -5.05
N GLU A 163 -61.12 16.73 -5.93
CA GLU A 163 -62.56 16.87 -5.72
C GLU A 163 -63.05 16.21 -4.43
N ASP A 164 -62.38 15.15 -3.96
CA ASP A 164 -62.71 14.45 -2.72
C ASP A 164 -61.97 14.98 -1.48
N LEU A 165 -61.45 16.21 -1.57
CA LEU A 165 -60.79 16.98 -0.51
C LEU A 165 -59.50 16.33 0.04
N ARG A 166 -58.78 15.56 -0.79
CA ARG A 166 -57.42 15.08 -0.49
C ARG A 166 -56.37 16.01 -1.07
N LEU A 167 -55.22 16.10 -0.41
CA LEU A 167 -54.06 16.79 -0.96
C LEU A 167 -53.51 16.00 -2.14
N ASN A 168 -53.30 16.71 -3.24
CA ASN A 168 -52.58 16.28 -4.42
C ASN A 168 -51.29 17.08 -4.49
N ILE A 169 -50.16 16.42 -4.30
CA ILE A 169 -48.85 17.06 -4.12
C ILE A 169 -47.93 16.59 -5.24
N ASN A 170 -47.45 17.52 -6.04
CA ASN A 170 -46.36 17.29 -6.98
C ASN A 170 -45.05 17.71 -6.32
N ALA A 171 -44.11 16.79 -6.19
CA ALA A 171 -42.80 17.04 -5.63
C ALA A 171 -41.73 16.96 -6.72
N LYS A 172 -40.75 17.85 -6.68
CA LYS A 172 -39.64 17.90 -7.65
C LYS A 172 -38.31 18.21 -6.97
N PHE A 173 -37.24 17.54 -7.38
CA PHE A 173 -35.89 17.87 -6.95
C PHE A 173 -34.90 17.51 -8.06
N LYS A 174 -33.68 18.01 -7.93
CA LYS A 174 -32.60 17.78 -8.89
C LYS A 174 -31.35 17.29 -8.18
N ILE A 175 -30.67 16.32 -8.76
CA ILE A 175 -29.33 15.89 -8.35
C ILE A 175 -28.33 16.52 -9.30
N VAL A 176 -27.28 17.12 -8.74
CA VAL A 176 -26.17 17.73 -9.48
C VAL A 176 -24.87 17.13 -8.95
N GLU A 177 -24.18 16.38 -9.78
CA GLU A 177 -22.88 15.79 -9.45
C GLU A 177 -21.77 16.55 -10.17
N LYS A 178 -20.80 17.06 -9.41
CA LYS A 178 -19.57 17.60 -9.99
C LYS A 178 -18.70 16.45 -10.49
N GLY A 179 -18.52 16.33 -11.80
CA GLY A 179 -17.57 15.39 -12.37
C GLY A 179 -16.12 15.81 -12.08
N ILE A 180 -15.20 14.84 -12.10
CA ILE A 180 -13.75 15.06 -11.92
C ILE A 180 -13.17 16.04 -12.97
N ASN A 181 -13.85 16.20 -14.11
CA ASN A 181 -13.47 17.09 -15.22
C ASN A 181 -14.38 18.33 -15.38
N ASN A 182 -15.09 18.76 -14.32
CA ASN A 182 -16.09 19.85 -14.38
C ASN A 182 -17.29 19.62 -15.32
N GLU A 183 -17.48 18.41 -15.84
CA GLU A 183 -18.72 18.03 -16.52
C GLU A 183 -19.74 17.64 -15.44
N ASN A 184 -20.72 18.52 -15.21
CA ASN A 184 -21.77 18.26 -14.24
C ASN A 184 -22.78 17.27 -14.82
N LYS A 185 -23.03 16.17 -14.10
CA LYS A 185 -24.16 15.30 -14.39
C LYS A 185 -25.36 15.81 -13.62
N GLU A 186 -26.46 16.03 -14.33
CA GLU A 186 -27.68 16.59 -13.78
C GLU A 186 -28.87 15.68 -14.09
N GLU A 187 -29.67 15.36 -13.08
CA GLU A 187 -30.89 14.55 -13.26
C GLU A 187 -32.04 15.14 -12.42
N GLU A 188 -33.19 15.35 -13.05
CA GLU A 188 -34.40 15.86 -12.41
C GLU A 188 -35.36 14.72 -12.07
N PHE A 189 -35.86 14.73 -10.84
CA PHE A 189 -36.84 13.78 -10.33
C PHE A 189 -38.15 14.51 -10.04
N SER A 190 -39.26 13.90 -10.43
CA SER A 190 -40.58 14.37 -10.06
C SER A 190 -41.52 13.22 -9.74
N PHE A 191 -42.40 13.42 -8.76
CA PHE A 191 -43.43 12.44 -8.43
C PHE A 191 -44.69 13.11 -7.88
N ARG A 192 -45.83 12.43 -8.08
CA ARG A 192 -47.13 12.84 -7.57
C ARG A 192 -47.52 11.99 -6.36
N TYR A 193 -48.09 12.62 -5.34
CA TYR A 193 -48.63 11.97 -4.15
C TYR A 193 -50.04 12.48 -3.86
N ILE A 194 -50.99 11.56 -3.68
CA ILE A 194 -52.36 11.89 -3.22
C ILE A 194 -52.49 11.39 -1.78
N SER A 195 -52.90 12.27 -0.86
CA SER A 195 -53.01 11.92 0.55
C SER A 195 -54.14 10.92 0.80
N GLU A 196 -53.88 9.89 1.62
CA GLU A 196 -54.95 8.98 2.08
C GLU A 196 -56.02 9.74 2.89
N THR A 197 -55.56 10.74 3.65
CA THR A 197 -56.39 11.56 4.53
C THR A 197 -57.15 12.60 3.73
N LYS A 198 -58.46 12.69 4.00
CA LYS A 198 -59.35 13.74 3.50
C LYS A 198 -59.38 14.90 4.48
N PHE A 199 -59.53 16.11 3.95
CA PHE A 199 -59.89 17.26 4.74
C PHE A 199 -61.40 17.23 4.99
N GLU A 200 -61.80 17.63 6.19
CA GLU A 200 -63.18 17.65 6.64
C GLU A 200 -63.59 19.09 6.97
N PRO A 201 -64.90 19.45 6.92
CA PRO A 201 -65.36 20.73 7.40
C PRO A 201 -64.99 20.95 8.88
N ALA A 202 -64.43 22.11 9.20
CA ALA A 202 -63.96 22.45 10.53
C ALA A 202 -65.12 22.68 11.49
N GLN A 203 -65.15 21.94 12.61
CA GLN A 203 -66.19 22.10 13.65
C GLN A 203 -65.88 23.20 14.67
N LYS A 204 -64.60 23.53 14.89
CA LYS A 204 -64.16 24.51 15.91
C LYS A 204 -63.09 25.47 15.41
N ARG A 205 -62.03 24.94 14.80
CA ARG A 205 -60.91 25.72 14.29
C ARG A 205 -60.48 25.16 12.93
N PRO A 206 -60.62 25.91 11.82
CA PRO A 206 -60.07 25.50 10.54
C PRO A 206 -58.53 25.52 10.59
N VAL A 207 -57.92 24.71 9.75
CA VAL A 207 -56.47 24.77 9.49
C VAL A 207 -56.25 25.95 8.54
N SER A 208 -55.21 26.76 8.77
CA SER A 208 -54.84 27.84 7.85
C SER A 208 -53.76 27.38 6.86
N ILE A 209 -53.51 28.17 5.81
CA ILE A 209 -52.39 27.92 4.88
C ILE A 209 -51.07 27.91 5.65
N GLU A 210 -50.88 28.86 6.56
CA GLU A 210 -49.66 28.98 7.37
C GLU A 210 -49.45 27.76 8.27
N ASP A 211 -50.54 27.15 8.78
CA ASP A 211 -50.45 25.90 9.56
C ASP A 211 -49.94 24.74 8.70
N ILE A 212 -50.37 24.64 7.43
CA ILE A 212 -49.91 23.62 6.48
C ILE A 212 -48.45 23.87 6.12
N GLU A 213 -48.09 25.10 5.74
CA GLU A 213 -46.71 25.49 5.42
C GLU A 213 -45.76 25.14 6.56
N LYS A 214 -46.10 25.55 7.79
CA LYS A 214 -45.28 25.29 8.97
C LYS A 214 -45.05 23.80 9.22
N GLN A 215 -46.01 22.94 8.88
CA GLN A 215 -45.75 21.50 8.97
C GLN A 215 -44.91 21.01 7.80
N MET A 216 -45.18 21.42 6.57
CA MET A 216 -44.50 20.92 5.37
C MET A 216 -43.02 21.29 5.31
N LEU A 217 -42.63 22.45 5.83
CA LEU A 217 -41.23 22.91 5.90
C LEU A 217 -40.32 22.05 6.81
N LYS A 218 -40.88 21.18 7.66
CA LYS A 218 -40.12 20.39 8.64
C LYS A 218 -39.55 19.10 8.04
N THR A 219 -38.43 19.19 7.34
CA THR A 219 -37.81 18.05 6.64
C THR A 219 -36.92 17.16 7.50
N GLY A 220 -36.57 17.57 8.73
CA GLY A 220 -35.90 16.73 9.72
C GLY A 220 -34.54 16.21 9.28
N SER A 221 -34.24 14.92 9.53
CA SER A 221 -32.94 14.29 9.23
C SER A 221 -32.84 13.75 7.79
N THR A 222 -33.52 14.37 6.83
CA THR A 222 -33.45 13.97 5.41
C THR A 222 -32.44 14.85 4.68
N SER A 223 -32.01 14.44 3.47
CA SER A 223 -31.11 15.27 2.65
C SER A 223 -31.79 16.50 2.03
N PHE A 224 -33.10 16.66 2.23
CA PHE A 224 -33.93 17.65 1.55
C PHE A 224 -34.26 18.87 2.41
N TYR A 225 -34.29 20.05 1.80
CA TYR A 225 -34.97 21.22 2.34
C TYR A 225 -36.06 21.67 1.37
N ILE A 226 -37.15 22.25 1.86
CA ILE A 226 -38.20 22.77 0.98
C ILE A 226 -37.72 24.11 0.41
N ASN A 227 -37.53 24.16 -0.91
CA ASN A 227 -37.06 25.36 -1.60
C ASN A 227 -38.24 26.23 -2.05
N ASN A 228 -39.18 25.65 -2.81
CA ASN A 228 -40.45 26.28 -3.14
C ASN A 228 -41.64 25.47 -2.59
N LEU A 229 -42.62 26.17 -2.02
CA LEU A 229 -43.90 25.58 -1.60
C LEU A 229 -45.06 26.41 -2.16
N SER A 230 -45.81 25.82 -3.09
CA SER A 230 -47.02 26.39 -3.68
C SER A 230 -48.25 25.68 -3.11
N ILE A 231 -49.26 26.44 -2.70
CA ILE A 231 -50.54 25.92 -2.20
C ILE A 231 -51.66 26.64 -2.95
N ASP A 232 -52.44 25.89 -3.72
CA ASP A 232 -53.52 26.43 -4.55
C ASP A 232 -54.83 25.64 -4.35
N GLY A 233 -55.96 26.35 -4.39
CA GLY A 233 -57.30 25.75 -4.30
C GLY A 233 -57.64 25.15 -2.92
N MET A 234 -57.20 25.78 -1.83
CA MET A 234 -57.57 25.34 -0.48
C MET A 234 -59.08 25.51 -0.23
N PRO A 235 -59.82 24.46 0.16
CA PRO A 235 -61.26 24.56 0.39
C PRO A 235 -61.55 25.37 1.65
N GLU A 236 -62.58 26.23 1.60
CA GLU A 236 -63.00 27.07 2.71
C GLU A 236 -63.39 26.24 3.95
N ASN A 237 -63.04 26.74 5.14
CA ASN A 237 -63.38 26.12 6.43
C ASN A 237 -62.96 24.65 6.56
N SER A 238 -61.81 24.26 6.00
CA SER A 238 -61.32 22.87 6.07
C SER A 238 -60.48 22.58 7.32
N PHE A 239 -60.49 21.32 7.75
CA PHE A 239 -59.75 20.80 8.90
C PHE A 239 -59.04 19.49 8.56
N VAL A 240 -57.82 19.35 9.06
CA VAL A 240 -57.10 18.09 9.10
C VAL A 240 -56.25 18.04 10.39
N PRO A 241 -56.15 16.90 11.08
CA PRO A 241 -55.26 16.81 12.24
C PRO A 241 -53.79 17.03 11.86
N ILE A 242 -53.06 17.83 12.65
CA ILE A 242 -51.61 18.08 12.44
C ILE A 242 -50.80 16.77 12.32
N GLY A 243 -51.15 15.76 13.10
CA GLY A 243 -50.50 14.44 13.02
C GLY A 243 -50.62 13.78 11.64
N LYS A 244 -51.71 14.05 10.90
CA LYS A 244 -51.93 13.55 9.53
C LYS A 244 -51.11 14.34 8.51
N LEU A 245 -51.01 15.67 8.65
CA LEU A 245 -50.07 16.48 7.85
C LEU A 245 -48.62 16.01 8.04
N ASN A 246 -48.22 15.71 9.27
CA ASN A 246 -46.90 15.17 9.57
C ASN A 246 -46.67 13.77 8.95
N LYS A 247 -47.71 12.95 8.79
CA LYS A 247 -47.63 11.67 8.09
C LYS A 247 -47.45 11.90 6.59
N ILE A 248 -48.26 12.78 5.99
CA ILE A 248 -48.19 13.16 4.57
C ILE A 248 -46.79 13.65 4.21
N ARG A 249 -46.25 14.61 4.97
CA ARG A 249 -44.89 15.13 4.79
C ARG A 249 -43.83 14.02 4.83
N ARG A 250 -43.88 13.16 5.85
CA ARG A 250 -42.92 12.05 5.98
C ARG A 250 -42.98 11.14 4.77
N THR A 251 -44.17 10.77 4.31
CA THR A 251 -44.33 9.94 3.10
C THR A 251 -43.76 10.61 1.83
N ILE A 252 -43.88 11.93 1.68
CA ILE A 252 -43.27 12.65 0.56
C ILE A 252 -41.74 12.58 0.65
N LEU A 253 -41.18 12.84 1.82
CA LEU A 253 -39.73 12.80 2.02
C LEU A 253 -39.18 11.38 1.86
N ASP A 254 -39.87 10.36 2.38
CA ASP A 254 -39.48 8.95 2.23
C ASP A 254 -39.42 8.57 0.73
N LYS A 255 -40.40 9.02 -0.07
CA LYS A 255 -40.39 8.81 -1.53
C LYS A 255 -39.25 9.54 -2.22
N ALA A 256 -38.98 10.79 -1.84
CA ALA A 256 -37.86 11.55 -2.39
C ALA A 256 -36.52 10.88 -2.04
N THR A 257 -36.38 10.39 -0.80
CA THR A 257 -35.20 9.63 -0.34
C THR A 257 -35.05 8.31 -1.08
N GLU A 258 -36.14 7.58 -1.34
CA GLU A 258 -36.09 6.35 -2.13
C GLU A 258 -35.58 6.62 -3.54
N LEU A 259 -36.08 7.66 -4.21
CA LEU A 259 -35.60 8.08 -5.54
C LEU A 259 -34.12 8.48 -5.52
N LEU A 260 -33.69 9.22 -4.50
CA LEU A 260 -32.29 9.59 -4.30
C LEU A 260 -31.38 8.37 -4.12
N LEU A 261 -31.78 7.44 -3.25
CA LEU A 261 -31.00 6.22 -3.02
C LEU A 261 -30.97 5.32 -4.25
N ASP A 262 -32.06 5.27 -5.02
CA ASP A 262 -32.13 4.49 -6.26
C ASP A 262 -31.28 5.09 -7.38
N TYR A 263 -31.13 6.41 -7.45
CA TYR A 263 -30.19 7.06 -8.38
C TYR A 263 -28.73 6.58 -8.17
N TYR A 264 -28.32 6.39 -6.92
CA TYR A 264 -26.97 5.92 -6.56
C TYR A 264 -26.81 4.39 -6.60
N LYS A 265 -27.89 3.63 -6.83
CA LYS A 265 -27.79 2.18 -6.99
C LYS A 265 -27.44 1.87 -8.45
N PRO A 266 -26.50 0.94 -8.69
CA PRO A 266 -26.31 0.39 -10.02
C PRO A 266 -27.64 -0.19 -10.53
N ASP A 267 -27.88 -0.05 -11.83
CA ASP A 267 -29.15 -0.49 -12.38
C ASP A 267 -29.34 -2.02 -12.24
N LYS A 268 -30.59 -2.49 -12.25
CA LYS A 268 -30.87 -3.94 -12.07
C LYS A 268 -30.24 -4.81 -13.16
N LYS A 269 -30.01 -4.28 -14.36
CA LYS A 269 -29.38 -4.99 -15.49
C LYS A 269 -27.87 -5.12 -15.26
N GLU A 270 -27.21 -4.08 -14.78
CA GLU A 270 -25.80 -4.08 -14.36
C GLU A 270 -25.56 -5.04 -13.20
N LEU A 271 -26.41 -5.00 -12.16
CA LEU A 271 -26.33 -5.95 -11.04
C LEU A 271 -26.47 -7.40 -11.51
N ARG A 272 -27.45 -7.68 -12.38
CA ARG A 272 -27.62 -9.03 -12.96
C ARG A 272 -26.41 -9.43 -13.81
N ALA A 273 -25.88 -8.53 -14.63
CA ALA A 273 -24.70 -8.78 -15.44
C ALA A 273 -23.47 -9.07 -14.57
N THR A 274 -23.24 -8.29 -13.52
CA THR A 274 -22.15 -8.47 -12.57
C THR A 274 -22.28 -9.78 -11.80
N ASN A 275 -23.46 -10.09 -11.25
CA ASN A 275 -23.69 -11.36 -10.57
C ASN A 275 -23.50 -12.56 -11.49
N LYS A 276 -23.91 -12.46 -12.76
CA LYS A 276 -23.65 -13.49 -13.76
C LYS A 276 -22.15 -13.66 -14.01
N ARG A 277 -21.39 -12.56 -14.15
CA ARG A 277 -19.92 -12.58 -14.31
C ARG A 277 -19.22 -13.21 -13.10
N ILE A 278 -19.58 -12.81 -11.88
CA ILE A 278 -19.01 -13.36 -10.63
C ILE A 278 -19.34 -14.86 -10.51
N SER A 279 -20.60 -15.23 -10.74
CA SER A 279 -21.02 -16.64 -10.64
C SER A 279 -20.30 -17.51 -11.68
N GLN A 280 -20.15 -16.99 -12.90
CA GLN A 280 -19.39 -17.65 -13.96
C GLN A 280 -17.91 -17.80 -13.55
N PHE A 281 -17.27 -16.72 -13.11
CA PHE A 281 -15.89 -16.71 -12.62
C PHE A 281 -15.67 -17.72 -11.50
N VAL A 282 -16.54 -17.76 -10.48
CA VAL A 282 -16.39 -18.69 -9.35
C VAL A 282 -16.53 -20.14 -9.81
N LYS A 283 -17.47 -20.43 -10.72
CA LYS A 283 -17.67 -21.76 -11.29
C LYS A 283 -16.44 -22.21 -12.07
N GLU A 284 -15.96 -21.34 -12.94
CA GLU A 284 -14.72 -21.50 -13.71
C GLU A 284 -13.54 -21.75 -12.77
N TYR A 285 -13.27 -20.83 -11.84
CA TYR A 285 -12.15 -20.88 -10.91
C TYR A 285 -12.09 -22.17 -10.06
N LYS A 286 -13.25 -22.70 -9.66
CA LYS A 286 -13.35 -23.96 -8.91
C LYS A 286 -13.14 -25.22 -9.76
N SER A 287 -13.35 -25.13 -11.07
CA SER A 287 -13.22 -26.30 -11.97
C SER A 287 -11.77 -26.67 -12.29
N TYR A 288 -10.80 -25.86 -11.83
CA TYR A 288 -9.39 -25.97 -12.23
C TYR A 288 -8.50 -26.77 -11.25
N THR A 289 -9.08 -27.41 -10.23
CA THR A 289 -8.30 -28.06 -9.15
C THR A 289 -7.67 -29.41 -9.53
N ASP A 290 -8.07 -30.01 -10.66
CA ASP A 290 -7.66 -31.37 -11.05
C ASP A 290 -6.97 -31.44 -12.42
N ILE A 291 -6.41 -30.31 -12.90
CA ILE A 291 -5.71 -30.27 -14.19
C ILE A 291 -4.31 -30.87 -14.02
N PRO A 292 -3.92 -31.88 -14.81
CA PRO A 292 -2.56 -32.42 -14.78
C PRO A 292 -1.55 -31.31 -15.11
N VAL A 293 -0.56 -31.12 -14.25
CA VAL A 293 0.52 -30.17 -14.52
C VAL A 293 1.46 -30.76 -15.57
N ARG A 294 2.17 -29.89 -16.30
CA ARG A 294 3.20 -30.33 -17.26
C ARG A 294 4.26 -31.16 -16.53
N ASN A 295 4.55 -32.33 -17.08
CA ASN A 295 5.61 -33.21 -16.59
C ASN A 295 6.85 -33.02 -17.48
N GLU A 296 7.39 -31.80 -17.47
CA GLU A 296 8.61 -31.44 -18.19
C GLU A 296 9.82 -31.56 -17.26
N LYS A 297 11.00 -31.71 -17.86
CA LYS A 297 12.26 -31.74 -17.12
C LYS A 297 12.49 -30.42 -16.40
N LEU A 298 12.69 -30.51 -15.09
CA LEU A 298 12.97 -29.37 -14.23
C LEU A 298 14.38 -28.82 -14.49
N ASN A 299 14.46 -27.54 -14.84
CA ASN A 299 15.73 -26.86 -15.06
C ASN A 299 16.36 -26.41 -13.73
N LEU A 300 17.68 -26.18 -13.74
CA LEU A 300 18.41 -25.61 -12.60
C LEU A 300 19.10 -24.31 -13.02
N SER A 301 18.72 -23.22 -12.38
CA SER A 301 19.29 -21.89 -12.57
C SER A 301 19.91 -21.37 -11.26
N ILE A 302 20.74 -20.33 -11.34
CA ILE A 302 21.35 -19.71 -10.16
C ILE A 302 21.29 -18.20 -10.20
N PHE A 303 21.16 -17.55 -9.03
CA PHE A 303 21.61 -16.17 -8.88
C PHE A 303 23.11 -16.14 -8.58
N ALA A 304 23.85 -15.21 -9.18
CA ALA A 304 25.28 -15.02 -8.96
C ALA A 304 25.62 -13.53 -8.92
N ASP A 305 26.51 -13.12 -8.02
CA ASP A 305 26.91 -11.72 -7.81
C ASP A 305 28.33 -11.39 -8.27
N ASN A 306 29.12 -12.39 -8.68
CA ASN A 306 30.51 -12.18 -9.09
C ASN A 306 30.99 -13.15 -10.18
N LEU A 307 32.05 -12.75 -10.91
CA LEU A 307 32.61 -13.51 -12.01
C LEU A 307 33.28 -14.84 -11.59
N GLU A 308 33.84 -14.93 -10.38
CA GLU A 308 34.47 -16.17 -9.90
C GLU A 308 33.43 -17.28 -9.73
N LEU A 309 32.28 -16.94 -9.16
CA LEU A 309 31.13 -17.82 -9.04
C LEU A 309 30.65 -18.30 -10.42
N LEU A 310 30.52 -17.40 -11.41
CA LEU A 310 30.21 -17.78 -12.79
C LEU A 310 31.26 -18.74 -13.36
N LYS A 311 32.56 -18.45 -13.17
CA LYS A 311 33.67 -19.31 -13.64
C LYS A 311 33.58 -20.71 -13.04
N MET A 312 33.35 -20.84 -11.74
CA MET A 312 33.27 -22.15 -11.07
C MET A 312 32.04 -22.95 -11.50
N THR A 313 30.88 -22.30 -11.61
CA THR A 313 29.61 -22.97 -11.91
C THR A 313 29.34 -23.14 -13.41
N SER A 314 30.06 -22.44 -14.30
CA SER A 314 29.97 -22.58 -15.76
C SER A 314 30.22 -23.99 -16.28
N LYS A 315 30.93 -24.81 -15.49
CA LYS A 315 31.28 -26.22 -15.75
C LYS A 315 30.17 -27.20 -15.34
N LEU A 316 29.14 -26.73 -14.67
CA LEU A 316 27.99 -27.51 -14.21
C LEU A 316 26.80 -27.34 -15.17
N PRO A 317 25.83 -28.26 -15.19
CA PRO A 317 24.70 -28.22 -16.12
C PRO A 317 23.64 -27.20 -15.70
N ILE A 318 24.01 -25.92 -15.69
CA ILE A 318 23.11 -24.80 -15.38
C ILE A 318 22.33 -24.37 -16.61
N HIS A 319 21.04 -24.15 -16.43
CA HIS A 319 20.11 -23.63 -17.43
C HIS A 319 20.28 -22.12 -17.63
N LYS A 320 20.12 -21.31 -16.59
CA LYS A 320 20.29 -19.83 -16.64
C LYS A 320 21.11 -19.30 -15.45
N TYR A 321 21.84 -18.21 -15.68
CA TYR A 321 22.56 -17.42 -14.69
C TYR A 321 21.89 -16.05 -14.56
N PHE A 322 21.26 -15.79 -13.42
CA PHE A 322 20.77 -14.47 -13.04
C PHE A 322 21.92 -13.71 -12.37
N PHE A 323 22.63 -12.90 -13.15
CA PHE A 323 23.82 -12.20 -12.71
C PHE A 323 23.45 -10.83 -12.16
N ASP A 324 23.78 -10.59 -10.89
CA ASP A 324 23.46 -9.39 -10.12
C ASP A 324 24.75 -8.64 -9.75
N PRO A 325 25.24 -7.76 -10.64
CA PRO A 325 26.46 -6.99 -10.40
C PRO A 325 26.22 -5.77 -9.50
N SER A 326 25.01 -5.58 -8.96
CA SER A 326 24.64 -4.38 -8.18
C SER A 326 25.52 -4.18 -6.94
N PHE A 327 26.16 -5.25 -6.46
CA PHE A 327 27.01 -5.28 -5.26
C PHE A 327 28.52 -5.32 -5.59
N SER A 328 28.89 -5.14 -6.87
CA SER A 328 30.29 -5.23 -7.32
C SER A 328 31.07 -3.91 -7.19
N TYR A 329 30.38 -2.79 -6.96
CA TYR A 329 30.97 -1.44 -6.94
C TYR A 329 30.36 -0.61 -5.81
N TYR A 330 31.08 0.41 -5.34
CA TYR A 330 30.64 1.34 -4.29
C TYR A 330 30.52 2.76 -4.86
N GLY A 331 29.64 2.91 -5.85
CA GLY A 331 29.34 4.18 -6.49
C GLY A 331 28.70 4.02 -7.86
N GLN A 332 27.67 4.82 -8.11
CA GLN A 332 26.93 4.84 -9.39
C GLN A 332 27.85 5.11 -10.59
N GLU A 333 28.71 6.13 -10.53
CA GLU A 333 29.63 6.46 -11.64
C GLU A 333 30.58 5.30 -11.97
N GLU A 334 31.11 4.62 -10.94
CA GLU A 334 32.00 3.48 -11.13
C GLU A 334 31.25 2.29 -11.72
N TYR A 335 30.04 2.01 -11.23
CA TYR A 335 29.18 0.95 -11.75
C TYR A 335 28.91 1.14 -13.25
N PHE A 336 28.38 2.30 -13.66
CA PHE A 336 28.00 2.56 -15.05
C PHE A 336 29.20 2.66 -16.00
N LYS A 337 30.36 3.10 -15.50
CA LYS A 337 31.60 3.10 -16.28
C LYS A 337 32.08 1.68 -16.62
N ASN A 338 31.86 0.70 -15.75
CA ASN A 338 32.46 -0.63 -15.88
C ASN A 338 31.47 -1.76 -16.23
N ILE A 339 30.16 -1.55 -16.05
CA ILE A 339 29.14 -2.60 -16.21
C ILE A 339 29.14 -3.24 -17.60
N LYS A 340 29.38 -2.46 -18.66
CA LYS A 340 29.46 -2.99 -20.03
C LYS A 340 30.56 -4.05 -20.17
N ASP A 341 31.77 -3.74 -19.71
CA ASP A 341 32.91 -4.66 -19.78
C ASP A 341 32.74 -5.86 -18.85
N LEU A 342 32.16 -5.64 -17.67
CA LEU A 342 31.81 -6.72 -16.74
C LEU A 342 30.83 -7.72 -17.37
N LEU A 343 29.81 -7.22 -18.08
CA LEU A 343 28.86 -8.06 -18.81
C LEU A 343 29.50 -8.83 -19.96
N LYS A 344 30.46 -8.24 -20.68
CA LYS A 344 31.24 -8.94 -21.72
C LYS A 344 32.05 -10.10 -21.15
N GLU A 345 32.69 -9.90 -19.99
CA GLU A 345 33.43 -10.97 -19.33
C GLU A 345 32.48 -12.07 -18.83
N ALA A 346 31.37 -11.69 -18.19
CA ALA A 346 30.33 -12.63 -17.74
C ALA A 346 29.77 -13.46 -18.90
N TYR A 347 29.45 -12.81 -20.03
CA TYR A 347 28.97 -13.46 -21.24
C TYR A 347 30.00 -14.47 -21.76
N SER A 348 31.27 -14.04 -21.87
CA SER A 348 32.36 -14.90 -22.31
C SER A 348 32.54 -16.15 -21.42
N ILE A 349 32.40 -16.01 -20.10
CA ILE A 349 32.47 -17.13 -19.15
C ILE A 349 31.30 -18.09 -19.34
N VAL A 350 30.08 -17.56 -19.37
CA VAL A 350 28.84 -18.36 -19.38
C VAL A 350 28.70 -19.14 -20.68
N TYR A 351 29.04 -18.53 -21.82
CA TYR A 351 28.86 -19.09 -23.16
C TYR A 351 30.09 -19.84 -23.70
N LYS A 352 31.23 -19.85 -22.97
CA LYS A 352 32.44 -20.55 -23.42
C LYS A 352 32.16 -22.02 -23.76
N GLY A 353 32.38 -22.39 -25.01
CA GLY A 353 32.20 -23.77 -25.51
C GLY A 353 30.74 -24.23 -25.58
N LYS A 354 29.77 -23.30 -25.60
CA LYS A 354 28.34 -23.58 -25.70
C LYS A 354 27.79 -22.87 -26.93
N GLU A 355 27.55 -23.63 -28.00
CA GLU A 355 26.88 -23.12 -29.20
C GLU A 355 25.36 -23.21 -29.02
N ASN A 356 24.61 -22.22 -29.53
CA ASN A 356 23.14 -22.24 -29.66
C ASN A 356 22.34 -22.30 -28.34
N VAL A 357 22.78 -21.61 -27.27
CA VAL A 357 21.99 -21.49 -26.03
C VAL A 357 21.63 -20.04 -25.77
N ASP A 358 20.51 -19.58 -26.33
CA ASP A 358 20.03 -18.21 -26.09
C ASP A 358 19.62 -18.00 -24.62
N ASP A 359 19.69 -16.75 -24.16
CA ASP A 359 19.21 -16.29 -22.84
C ASP A 359 19.86 -16.95 -21.61
N LYS A 360 21.08 -17.47 -21.74
CA LYS A 360 21.76 -18.18 -20.64
C LYS A 360 22.26 -17.25 -19.52
N LEU A 361 22.63 -16.02 -19.87
CA LEU A 361 23.03 -14.96 -18.93
C LEU A 361 21.95 -13.88 -18.91
N VAL A 362 21.45 -13.54 -17.73
CA VAL A 362 20.41 -12.54 -17.51
C VAL A 362 20.95 -11.51 -16.52
N LEU A 363 20.87 -10.23 -16.87
CA LEU A 363 21.24 -9.14 -15.96
C LEU A 363 20.11 -8.89 -14.97
N VAL A 364 20.40 -8.97 -13.67
CA VAL A 364 19.50 -8.55 -12.58
C VAL A 364 19.78 -7.09 -12.27
N LEU A 365 18.75 -6.25 -12.26
CA LEU A 365 18.86 -4.85 -11.89
C LEU A 365 18.71 -4.68 -10.37
N SER A 366 19.31 -3.61 -9.81
CA SER A 366 19.09 -3.23 -8.41
C SER A 366 17.60 -3.01 -8.15
N SER A 367 17.09 -3.46 -7.00
CA SER A 367 15.70 -3.22 -6.56
C SER A 367 15.34 -1.74 -6.52
N PHE A 368 16.32 -0.86 -6.34
CA PHE A 368 16.14 0.59 -6.36
C PHE A 368 16.89 1.18 -7.55
N ILE A 369 16.19 1.35 -8.66
CA ILE A 369 16.73 1.97 -9.87
C ILE A 369 15.88 3.20 -10.24
N SER A 370 16.51 4.27 -10.71
CA SER A 370 15.85 5.47 -11.23
C SER A 370 15.50 5.32 -12.72
N ASP A 371 14.65 6.22 -13.23
CA ASP A 371 14.31 6.24 -14.65
C ASP A 371 15.55 6.55 -15.52
N GLU A 372 16.44 7.44 -15.08
CA GLU A 372 17.70 7.75 -15.76
C GLU A 372 18.64 6.54 -15.83
N GLU A 373 18.72 5.78 -14.74
CA GLU A 373 19.52 4.55 -14.68
C GLU A 373 18.95 3.46 -15.60
N ILE A 374 17.62 3.35 -15.71
CA ILE A 374 16.95 2.44 -16.67
C ILE A 374 17.33 2.82 -18.11
N GLU A 375 17.30 4.12 -18.45
CA GLU A 375 17.69 4.61 -19.78
C GLU A 375 19.17 4.31 -20.09
N GLU A 376 20.06 4.47 -19.11
CA GLU A 376 21.48 4.16 -19.27
C GLU A 376 21.74 2.67 -19.45
N ILE A 377 21.12 1.80 -18.63
CA ILE A 377 21.20 0.34 -18.83
C ILE A 377 20.64 -0.07 -20.19
N SER A 378 19.51 0.52 -20.62
CA SER A 378 18.92 0.21 -21.93
C SER A 378 19.91 0.49 -23.06
N ARG A 379 20.60 1.64 -23.03
CA ARG A 379 21.65 1.96 -24.02
C ARG A 379 22.79 0.96 -24.01
N ILE A 380 23.30 0.59 -22.82
CA ILE A 380 24.38 -0.38 -22.68
C ILE A 380 23.99 -1.75 -23.24
N ILE A 381 22.75 -2.19 -23.00
CA ILE A 381 22.25 -3.47 -23.48
C ILE A 381 22.04 -3.46 -25.00
N GLU A 382 21.58 -2.36 -25.58
CA GLU A 382 21.49 -2.19 -27.04
C GLU A 382 22.87 -2.24 -27.70
N GLU A 383 23.88 -1.56 -27.13
CA GLU A 383 25.26 -1.63 -27.64
C GLU A 383 25.84 -3.04 -27.55
N LEU A 384 25.53 -3.80 -26.49
CA LEU A 384 25.96 -5.19 -26.37
C LEU A 384 25.25 -6.09 -27.39
N GLU A 385 23.97 -5.83 -27.68
CA GLU A 385 23.23 -6.55 -28.71
C GLU A 385 23.79 -6.27 -30.12
N ASP A 386 24.19 -5.04 -30.43
CA ASP A 386 24.89 -4.68 -31.67
C ASP A 386 26.24 -5.41 -31.82
N GLU A 387 26.89 -5.72 -30.71
CA GLU A 387 28.09 -6.57 -30.65
C GLU A 387 27.79 -8.09 -30.67
N GLY A 388 26.51 -8.48 -30.83
CA GLY A 388 26.07 -9.87 -30.91
C GLY A 388 25.83 -10.55 -29.55
N MET A 389 25.80 -9.80 -28.45
CA MET A 389 25.57 -10.31 -27.09
C MET A 389 24.16 -9.95 -26.62
N ARG A 390 23.21 -10.86 -26.82
CA ARG A 390 21.84 -10.68 -26.33
C ARG A 390 21.72 -11.08 -24.87
N ILE A 391 21.46 -10.11 -24.00
CA ILE A 391 21.32 -10.31 -22.54
C ILE A 391 19.90 -9.89 -22.11
N PRO A 392 19.05 -10.83 -21.66
CA PRO A 392 17.78 -10.51 -21.02
C PRO A 392 17.96 -9.75 -19.70
N ILE A 393 16.90 -9.06 -19.28
CA ILE A 393 16.87 -8.26 -18.06
C ILE A 393 15.93 -8.90 -17.03
N MET A 394 16.29 -8.86 -15.76
CA MET A 394 15.45 -9.27 -14.65
C MET A 394 15.20 -8.09 -13.71
N TYR A 395 13.93 -7.79 -13.44
CA TYR A 395 13.54 -6.73 -12.52
C TYR A 395 12.20 -7.00 -11.81
N ASP A 396 11.82 -6.15 -10.86
CA ASP A 396 10.69 -6.34 -9.95
C ASP A 396 9.57 -5.27 -10.05
N THR A 397 9.55 -4.51 -11.15
CA THR A 397 8.45 -3.58 -11.45
C THR A 397 7.53 -4.11 -12.56
N PRO A 398 6.21 -4.27 -12.35
CA PRO A 398 5.29 -4.85 -13.34
C PRO A 398 5.24 -4.17 -14.71
N GLY A 399 5.60 -2.89 -14.81
CA GLY A 399 5.57 -2.12 -16.07
C GLY A 399 6.88 -2.13 -16.87
N ILE A 400 7.96 -2.72 -16.34
CA ILE A 400 9.33 -2.53 -16.85
C ILE A 400 9.57 -3.13 -18.24
N ALA A 401 8.79 -4.14 -18.64
CA ALA A 401 8.96 -4.81 -19.92
C ALA A 401 8.84 -3.87 -21.13
N LYS A 402 8.19 -2.71 -20.98
CA LYS A 402 8.10 -1.69 -22.03
C LYS A 402 9.36 -0.83 -22.19
N SER A 403 10.23 -0.84 -21.19
CA SER A 403 11.46 -0.04 -21.16
C SER A 403 12.64 -0.74 -21.86
N PHE A 404 12.52 -2.03 -22.19
CA PHE A 404 13.60 -2.80 -22.79
C PHE A 404 13.12 -3.56 -24.05
N LYS A 405 13.94 -3.61 -25.09
CA LYS A 405 13.70 -4.43 -26.29
C LYS A 405 13.98 -5.92 -26.03
N ASN A 406 14.92 -6.20 -25.12
CA ASN A 406 15.32 -7.55 -24.74
C ASN A 406 14.21 -8.24 -23.95
N LYS A 407 14.31 -9.56 -23.80
CA LYS A 407 13.36 -10.30 -22.96
C LYS A 407 13.49 -9.82 -21.51
N VAL A 408 12.36 -9.67 -20.85
CA VAL A 408 12.29 -9.23 -19.45
C VAL A 408 11.73 -10.33 -18.57
N TYR A 409 12.41 -10.59 -17.46
CA TYR A 409 12.12 -11.63 -16.48
C TYR A 409 11.76 -10.98 -15.12
N GLY A 410 10.81 -11.60 -14.42
CA GLY A 410 10.27 -11.10 -13.17
C GLY A 410 11.01 -11.67 -11.98
N ASN A 411 11.61 -10.79 -11.18
CA ASN A 411 12.32 -11.16 -9.96
C ASN A 411 11.33 -11.53 -8.82
N HIS A 412 11.81 -12.22 -7.79
CA HIS A 412 11.01 -12.70 -6.66
C HIS A 412 10.31 -11.58 -5.86
N ASN A 413 10.84 -10.36 -5.89
CA ASN A 413 10.26 -9.18 -5.25
C ASN A 413 8.92 -8.72 -5.86
N LEU A 414 8.56 -9.18 -7.07
CA LEU A 414 7.19 -9.00 -7.60
C LEU A 414 6.12 -9.64 -6.72
N ASN A 415 6.54 -10.56 -5.85
CA ASN A 415 5.72 -11.27 -4.89
C ASN A 415 4.48 -11.87 -5.57
N VAL A 416 4.70 -12.86 -6.44
CA VAL A 416 3.65 -13.45 -7.27
C VAL A 416 2.94 -14.57 -6.51
N TRP A 417 1.66 -14.37 -6.18
CA TRP A 417 0.89 -15.24 -5.27
C TRP A 417 -0.20 -16.09 -5.92
N ASN A 418 -0.66 -15.74 -7.12
CA ASN A 418 -1.76 -16.45 -7.78
C ASN A 418 -1.63 -16.44 -9.31
N SER A 419 -2.46 -17.25 -9.97
CA SER A 419 -2.43 -17.42 -11.42
C SER A 419 -2.78 -16.15 -12.20
N TYR A 420 -3.61 -15.26 -11.65
CA TYR A 420 -3.93 -13.98 -12.28
C TYR A 420 -2.76 -12.99 -12.20
N ASN A 421 -1.95 -13.02 -11.12
CA ASN A 421 -0.70 -12.25 -11.10
C ASN A 421 0.24 -12.73 -12.21
N VAL A 422 0.41 -14.05 -12.35
CA VAL A 422 1.20 -14.62 -13.45
C VAL A 422 0.66 -14.17 -14.80
N LYS A 423 -0.65 -14.30 -15.05
CA LYS A 423 -1.27 -13.90 -16.31
C LYS A 423 -1.04 -12.42 -16.60
N ASN A 424 -1.31 -11.53 -15.63
CA ASN A 424 -1.15 -10.09 -15.82
C ASN A 424 0.31 -9.70 -16.11
N LEU A 425 1.28 -10.38 -15.48
CA LEU A 425 2.70 -10.15 -15.75
C LEU A 425 3.13 -10.73 -17.11
N SER A 426 2.63 -11.91 -17.50
CA SER A 426 2.83 -12.44 -18.85
C SER A 426 2.31 -11.46 -19.91
N ASP A 427 1.06 -11.02 -19.76
CA ASP A 427 0.42 -10.04 -20.65
C ASP A 427 1.18 -8.70 -20.67
N ALA A 428 1.83 -8.33 -19.55
CA ALA A 428 2.67 -7.13 -19.46
C ALA A 428 4.01 -7.27 -20.20
N GLY A 429 4.39 -8.48 -20.64
CA GLY A 429 5.56 -8.75 -21.46
C GLY A 429 6.63 -9.64 -20.81
N PHE A 430 6.43 -10.08 -19.57
CA PHE A 430 7.40 -10.94 -18.89
C PHE A 430 7.49 -12.34 -19.54
N LYS A 431 8.71 -12.87 -19.68
CA LYS A 431 8.97 -14.19 -20.30
C LYS A 431 9.38 -15.29 -19.31
N SER A 432 9.68 -14.89 -18.07
CA SER A 432 9.99 -15.78 -16.96
C SER A 432 9.63 -15.06 -15.66
N ILE A 433 9.08 -15.75 -14.67
CA ILE A 433 8.62 -15.17 -13.40
C ILE A 433 9.05 -16.08 -12.25
N ILE A 434 9.55 -15.49 -11.17
CA ILE A 434 9.81 -16.21 -9.91
C ILE A 434 8.57 -16.11 -9.02
N LEU A 435 8.02 -17.25 -8.60
CA LEU A 435 6.89 -17.32 -7.68
C LEU A 435 7.33 -16.98 -6.25
N SER A 436 6.40 -16.44 -5.46
CA SER A 436 6.69 -16.06 -4.07
C SER A 436 7.15 -17.27 -3.24
N SER A 437 8.22 -17.08 -2.46
CA SER A 437 8.75 -18.07 -1.51
C SER A 437 7.83 -18.29 -0.30
N GLU A 438 6.76 -17.49 -0.19
CA GLU A 438 5.75 -17.62 0.84
C GLU A 438 4.65 -18.64 0.50
N LEU A 439 4.63 -19.16 -0.72
CA LEU A 439 3.68 -20.19 -1.17
C LEU A 439 4.13 -21.58 -0.72
N SER A 440 3.15 -22.40 -0.33
CA SER A 440 3.34 -23.84 -0.14
C SER A 440 3.37 -24.59 -1.48
N HIS A 441 3.94 -25.79 -1.51
CA HIS A 441 3.93 -26.65 -2.69
C HIS A 441 2.52 -26.90 -3.25
N THR A 442 1.51 -27.05 -2.38
CA THR A 442 0.10 -27.19 -2.78
C THR A 442 -0.43 -25.95 -3.48
N GLU A 443 -0.10 -24.76 -2.96
CA GLU A 443 -0.51 -23.49 -3.57
C GLU A 443 0.21 -23.24 -4.89
N ILE A 444 1.49 -23.59 -4.98
CA ILE A 444 2.27 -23.50 -6.23
C ILE A 444 1.63 -24.41 -7.28
N LYS A 445 1.35 -25.69 -6.93
CA LYS A 445 0.72 -26.64 -7.85
C LYS A 445 -0.64 -26.14 -8.34
N GLU A 446 -1.48 -25.62 -7.44
CA GLU A 446 -2.78 -25.04 -7.77
C GLU A 446 -2.64 -23.81 -8.68
N LEU A 447 -1.69 -22.91 -8.37
CA LEU A 447 -1.38 -21.72 -9.15
C LEU A 447 -0.95 -22.08 -10.58
N VAL A 448 0.00 -23.01 -10.73
CA VAL A 448 0.49 -23.45 -12.05
C VAL A 448 -0.65 -24.07 -12.85
N SER A 449 -1.44 -24.96 -12.24
CA SER A 449 -2.58 -25.63 -12.89
C SER A 449 -3.62 -24.62 -13.40
N LYS A 450 -3.98 -23.63 -12.57
CA LYS A 450 -4.90 -22.55 -12.94
C LYS A 450 -4.34 -21.64 -14.02
N TYR A 451 -3.06 -21.31 -13.93
CA TYR A 451 -2.39 -20.50 -14.94
C TYR A 451 -2.45 -21.17 -16.32
N GLN A 452 -2.16 -22.48 -16.41
CA GLN A 452 -2.25 -23.22 -17.67
C GLN A 452 -3.62 -23.10 -18.35
N PHE A 453 -4.69 -22.95 -17.57
CA PHE A 453 -6.04 -22.74 -18.10
C PHE A 453 -6.28 -21.30 -18.58
N ILE A 454 -5.84 -20.30 -17.82
CA ILE A 454 -6.19 -18.89 -18.09
C ILE A 454 -5.20 -18.14 -18.98
N LYS A 455 -4.03 -18.71 -19.27
CA LYS A 455 -2.94 -18.03 -20.00
C LYS A 455 -3.26 -17.66 -21.45
N GLY A 456 -4.22 -18.34 -22.08
CA GLY A 456 -4.53 -18.15 -23.49
C GLY A 456 -3.39 -18.64 -24.39
N ASN A 457 -2.93 -17.78 -25.33
CA ASN A 457 -1.88 -18.12 -26.29
C ASN A 457 -0.47 -17.77 -25.80
N GLU A 458 -0.35 -17.00 -24.73
CA GLU A 458 0.95 -16.62 -24.16
C GLU A 458 1.37 -17.65 -23.10
N ASP A 459 2.67 -17.86 -22.98
CA ASP A 459 3.26 -18.75 -21.98
C ASP A 459 4.45 -18.04 -21.33
N VAL A 460 4.71 -18.39 -20.08
CA VAL A 460 5.78 -17.78 -19.27
C VAL A 460 6.44 -18.85 -18.42
N ASP A 461 7.76 -18.82 -18.31
CA ASP A 461 8.48 -19.74 -17.44
C ASP A 461 8.18 -19.41 -15.97
N LEU A 462 7.72 -20.40 -15.20
CA LEU A 462 7.50 -20.28 -13.76
C LEU A 462 8.66 -20.91 -13.00
N ASN A 463 9.19 -20.18 -12.03
CA ASN A 463 10.39 -20.56 -11.30
C ASN A 463 10.18 -20.44 -9.80
N ILE A 464 10.91 -21.23 -9.03
CA ILE A 464 10.95 -21.12 -7.56
C ILE A 464 12.39 -21.10 -7.06
N ILE A 465 12.65 -20.38 -5.97
CA ILE A 465 13.92 -20.45 -5.26
C ILE A 465 13.85 -21.63 -4.29
N ILE A 466 14.84 -22.53 -4.35
CA ILE A 466 14.87 -23.77 -3.55
C ILE A 466 16.01 -23.81 -2.54
N GLN A 467 16.96 -22.89 -2.65
CA GLN A 467 18.14 -22.82 -1.82
C GLN A 467 18.65 -21.38 -1.73
N GLY A 468 19.07 -20.96 -0.53
CA GLY A 468 19.76 -19.67 -0.35
C GLY A 468 19.31 -18.91 0.89
N ASN A 469 20.10 -17.91 1.26
CA ASN A 469 19.75 -16.95 2.31
C ASN A 469 18.97 -15.81 1.65
N LEU A 470 17.65 -15.87 1.70
CA LEU A 470 16.80 -14.91 0.99
C LEU A 470 16.91 -13.50 1.58
N GLU A 471 16.75 -12.48 0.75
CA GLU A 471 16.55 -11.11 1.21
C GLU A 471 15.23 -11.00 1.99
N VAL A 472 15.25 -10.33 3.15
CA VAL A 472 14.07 -10.14 4.01
C VAL A 472 13.59 -8.70 4.05
N MET A 473 14.45 -7.75 3.69
CA MET A 473 14.17 -6.33 3.68
C MET A 473 15.22 -5.64 2.82
N SER A 474 14.83 -4.55 2.18
CA SER A 474 15.72 -3.61 1.52
C SER A 474 15.31 -2.17 1.89
N SER A 475 16.24 -1.23 1.85
CA SER A 475 16.01 0.17 2.22
C SER A 475 16.85 1.10 1.37
N LYS A 476 16.28 2.22 0.91
CA LYS A 476 17.02 3.32 0.27
C LYS A 476 17.96 4.09 1.23
N ASP A 477 17.93 3.77 2.53
CA ASP A 477 18.86 4.37 3.49
C ASP A 477 20.23 3.69 3.43
N ASP A 478 21.28 4.48 3.58
CA ASP A 478 22.65 4.01 3.75
C ASP A 478 22.95 3.73 5.24
N PHE A 479 22.87 2.46 5.62
CA PHE A 479 23.17 1.99 6.97
C PHE A 479 24.67 1.83 7.24
N SER A 480 25.55 1.98 6.25
CA SER A 480 27.01 1.95 6.46
C SER A 480 27.49 3.12 7.33
N ASN A 481 26.71 4.20 7.37
CA ASN A 481 26.92 5.36 8.24
C ASN A 481 26.56 5.10 9.72
N LEU A 482 25.90 3.99 10.05
CA LEU A 482 25.56 3.61 11.43
C LEU A 482 26.74 2.89 12.12
N ASN A 483 27.89 3.55 12.15
CA ASN A 483 29.17 2.94 12.50
C ASN A 483 29.77 3.45 13.83
N ASP A 484 28.99 4.19 14.63
CA ASP A 484 29.43 4.81 15.89
C ASP A 484 30.73 5.65 15.75
N GLY A 485 30.95 6.26 14.59
CA GLY A 485 32.16 7.05 14.31
C GLY A 485 33.40 6.20 14.04
N LYS A 486 33.25 4.91 13.74
CA LYS A 486 34.32 4.03 13.27
C LYS A 486 34.28 3.97 11.76
N ASP A 487 35.44 4.01 11.12
CA ASP A 487 35.53 3.82 9.67
C ASP A 487 34.98 2.43 9.30
N PHE A 488 33.82 2.41 8.65
CA PHE A 488 33.23 1.21 8.08
C PHE A 488 33.68 1.09 6.62
N ILE A 489 34.92 0.60 6.42
CA ILE A 489 35.48 0.41 5.09
C ILE A 489 35.07 -0.97 4.60
N VAL A 490 34.01 -1.05 3.79
CA VAL A 490 33.68 -2.27 3.05
C VAL A 490 34.60 -2.31 1.84
N LYS A 491 35.63 -3.14 1.87
CA LYS A 491 36.63 -3.17 0.78
C LYS A 491 36.17 -3.99 -0.41
N ASP A 492 35.45 -5.08 -0.15
CA ASP A 492 34.91 -5.98 -1.15
C ASP A 492 33.73 -6.80 -0.58
N SER A 493 33.16 -7.68 -1.41
CA SER A 493 32.02 -8.55 -1.08
C SER A 493 32.20 -9.50 0.12
N SER A 494 33.42 -9.64 0.66
CA SER A 494 33.71 -10.45 1.84
C SER A 494 33.47 -9.70 3.16
N ASP A 495 33.53 -8.36 3.14
CA ASP A 495 33.17 -7.51 4.26
C ASP A 495 31.66 -7.26 4.24
N TYR A 496 31.01 -7.32 5.41
CA TYR A 496 29.58 -7.03 5.52
C TYR A 496 29.20 -6.49 6.90
N ALA A 497 28.11 -5.73 6.94
CA ALA A 497 27.55 -5.24 8.19
C ALA A 497 26.65 -6.31 8.82
N ILE A 498 26.48 -6.24 10.14
CA ILE A 498 25.53 -7.08 10.86
C ILE A 498 24.58 -6.19 11.64
N LEU A 499 23.29 -6.32 11.35
CA LEU A 499 22.24 -5.71 12.17
C LEU A 499 21.81 -6.70 13.26
N GLU A 500 21.95 -6.31 14.53
CA GLU A 500 21.54 -7.11 15.68
C GLU A 500 20.23 -6.61 16.29
N ASP A 501 19.24 -7.50 16.43
CA ASP A 501 18.00 -7.20 17.15
C ASP A 501 18.27 -7.11 18.66
N GLN A 502 18.22 -5.89 19.21
CA GLN A 502 18.48 -5.64 20.64
C GLN A 502 17.50 -6.35 21.58
N LYS A 503 16.25 -6.59 21.17
CA LYS A 503 15.25 -7.30 21.98
C LYS A 503 15.47 -8.80 21.92
N ARG A 504 15.79 -9.29 20.72
CA ARG A 504 16.07 -10.71 20.45
C ARG A 504 17.56 -10.91 20.20
N LYS A 505 18.43 -10.52 21.16
CA LYS A 505 19.92 -10.43 21.17
C LYS A 505 20.78 -11.52 20.46
N LYS A 506 20.16 -12.48 19.77
CA LYS A 506 20.78 -13.52 18.93
C LYS A 506 20.32 -13.48 17.46
N PHE A 507 19.38 -12.60 17.10
CA PHE A 507 18.95 -12.41 15.72
C PHE A 507 19.84 -11.36 15.06
N LYS A 508 20.68 -11.85 14.14
CA LYS A 508 21.66 -11.08 13.39
C LYS A 508 21.33 -11.20 11.91
N TYR A 509 21.22 -10.09 11.21
CA TYR A 509 21.02 -10.05 9.77
C TYR A 509 22.30 -9.56 9.10
N LYS A 510 22.74 -10.24 8.05
CA LYS A 510 23.80 -9.73 7.19
C LYS A 510 23.23 -8.55 6.40
N VAL A 511 23.98 -7.46 6.34
CA VAL A 511 23.62 -6.25 5.59
C VAL A 511 24.68 -6.04 4.53
N VAL A 512 24.24 -5.90 3.28
CA VAL A 512 25.06 -5.63 2.11
C VAL A 512 24.55 -4.35 1.43
N PHE A 513 25.41 -3.71 0.65
CA PHE A 513 25.13 -2.40 0.06
C PHE A 513 25.26 -2.49 -1.45
N ASP A 514 24.25 -1.98 -2.18
CA ASP A 514 24.36 -1.85 -3.63
C ASP A 514 25.26 -0.66 -4.02
N TYR A 515 25.49 -0.47 -5.31
CA TYR A 515 26.33 0.62 -5.83
C TYR A 515 25.78 2.03 -5.54
N ASN A 516 24.51 2.14 -5.13
CA ASN A 516 23.87 3.38 -4.67
C ASN A 516 23.90 3.52 -3.14
N MET A 517 24.60 2.62 -2.44
CA MET A 517 24.69 2.53 -0.98
C MET A 517 23.34 2.25 -0.30
N HIS A 518 22.36 1.73 -1.04
CA HIS A 518 21.12 1.25 -0.45
C HIS A 518 21.39 -0.04 0.35
N SER A 519 20.67 -0.22 1.45
CA SER A 519 20.91 -1.31 2.40
C SER A 519 20.00 -2.49 2.13
N HIS A 520 20.59 -3.69 2.01
CA HIS A 520 19.91 -4.95 1.73
C HIS A 520 20.15 -5.94 2.87
N PHE A 521 19.08 -6.53 3.41
CA PHE A 521 19.11 -7.35 4.62
C PHE A 521 18.86 -8.81 4.27
N ILE A 522 19.85 -9.64 4.56
CA ILE A 522 19.87 -11.05 4.18
C ILE A 522 19.48 -11.93 5.37
N ASN A 523 18.59 -12.90 5.15
CA ASN A 523 18.14 -13.83 6.17
C ASN A 523 19.32 -14.63 6.73
N LYS A 524 19.35 -14.81 8.05
CA LYS A 524 20.34 -15.67 8.71
C LYS A 524 20.12 -17.16 8.44
N ASP A 525 18.85 -17.56 8.30
CA ASP A 525 18.48 -18.94 8.04
C ASP A 525 18.43 -19.17 6.53
N CYS A 526 18.93 -20.31 6.07
CA CYS A 526 19.04 -20.66 4.67
C CYS A 526 17.85 -21.54 4.28
N LEU A 527 17.14 -21.17 3.22
CA LEU A 527 16.18 -22.05 2.57
C LEU A 527 16.94 -23.26 2.02
N CYS A 528 16.41 -24.46 2.24
CA CYS A 528 16.92 -25.70 1.66
C CYS A 528 15.78 -26.70 1.46
N LEU A 529 15.48 -26.98 0.19
CA LEU A 529 14.43 -27.90 -0.23
C LEU A 529 14.97 -29.15 -0.93
N ILE A 530 16.25 -29.50 -0.75
CA ILE A 530 16.86 -30.65 -1.42
C ILE A 530 16.17 -31.98 -1.10
N ASP A 531 15.67 -32.13 0.13
CA ASP A 531 14.90 -33.30 0.57
C ASP A 531 13.44 -33.30 0.09
N GLU A 532 13.01 -32.24 -0.59
CA GLU A 532 11.66 -32.03 -1.09
C GLU A 532 11.60 -31.94 -2.62
N VAL A 533 12.68 -32.32 -3.31
CA VAL A 533 12.75 -32.29 -4.78
C VAL A 533 11.61 -33.04 -5.45
N GLU A 534 11.15 -34.14 -4.87
CA GLU A 534 10.00 -34.90 -5.41
C GLU A 534 8.68 -34.10 -5.32
N LEU A 535 8.46 -33.34 -4.24
CA LEU A 535 7.33 -32.43 -4.15
C LEU A 535 7.46 -31.28 -5.15
N ILE A 536 8.68 -30.78 -5.36
CA ILE A 536 8.93 -29.72 -6.33
C ILE A 536 8.60 -30.19 -7.75
N LYS A 537 9.02 -31.40 -8.14
CA LYS A 537 8.68 -31.99 -9.45
C LYS A 537 7.17 -32.04 -9.68
N ASP A 538 6.38 -32.32 -8.64
CA ASP A 538 4.91 -32.38 -8.71
C ASP A 538 4.21 -31.00 -8.81
N THR A 539 4.95 -29.89 -8.60
CA THR A 539 4.38 -28.54 -8.76
C THR A 539 4.24 -28.09 -10.21
N GLY A 540 5.02 -28.70 -11.12
CA GLY A 540 5.08 -28.41 -12.56
C GLY A 540 5.62 -27.02 -12.95
N VAL A 541 6.46 -26.43 -12.09
CA VAL A 541 7.29 -25.27 -12.44
C VAL A 541 8.38 -25.63 -13.46
N ASN A 542 8.87 -24.65 -14.22
CA ASN A 542 9.84 -24.87 -15.30
C ASN A 542 11.31 -24.93 -14.81
N SER A 543 11.65 -24.18 -13.76
CA SER A 543 13.00 -24.14 -13.21
C SER A 543 13.04 -23.97 -11.70
N CYS A 544 14.08 -24.52 -11.12
CA CYS A 544 14.53 -24.25 -9.76
C CYS A 544 15.70 -23.28 -9.75
N ILE A 545 15.73 -22.41 -8.75
CA ILE A 545 16.77 -21.40 -8.58
C ILE A 545 17.50 -21.63 -7.27
N ILE A 546 18.84 -21.63 -7.32
CA ILE A 546 19.70 -21.55 -6.15
C ILE A 546 20.19 -20.10 -6.06
N ASP A 547 19.87 -19.41 -4.98
CA ASP A 547 20.45 -18.10 -4.71
C ASP A 547 21.85 -18.27 -4.10
N CYS A 548 22.87 -18.07 -4.94
CA CYS A 548 24.27 -18.18 -4.54
C CYS A 548 24.89 -16.83 -4.18
N ARG A 549 24.14 -15.72 -4.25
CA ARG A 549 24.66 -14.38 -3.93
C ARG A 549 25.13 -14.35 -2.47
N PHE A 550 26.17 -13.57 -2.21
CA PHE A 550 26.75 -13.34 -0.89
C PHE A 550 27.33 -14.59 -0.21
N SER A 551 27.51 -15.68 -0.96
CA SER A 551 28.10 -16.95 -0.55
C SER A 551 29.41 -17.21 -1.30
N SER A 552 30.33 -18.00 -0.72
CA SER A 552 31.61 -18.25 -1.39
C SER A 552 31.44 -19.09 -2.67
N PRO A 553 32.24 -18.83 -3.73
CA PRO A 553 32.19 -19.61 -4.96
C PRO A 553 32.35 -21.13 -4.75
N GLN A 554 33.17 -21.56 -3.79
CA GLN A 554 33.40 -22.97 -3.45
C GLN A 554 32.16 -23.61 -2.81
N TYR A 555 31.53 -22.92 -1.86
CA TYR A 555 30.27 -23.39 -1.26
C TYR A 555 29.19 -23.49 -2.33
N SER A 556 28.98 -22.43 -3.10
CA SER A 556 27.95 -22.36 -4.14
C SER A 556 28.13 -23.44 -5.21
N SER A 557 29.35 -23.68 -5.69
CA SER A 557 29.64 -24.77 -6.64
C SER A 557 29.29 -26.16 -6.08
N THR A 558 29.58 -26.39 -4.79
CA THR A 558 29.24 -27.64 -4.12
C THR A 558 27.72 -27.82 -4.01
N ILE A 559 27.00 -26.78 -3.58
CA ILE A 559 25.55 -26.77 -3.48
C ILE A 559 24.89 -27.04 -4.84
N VAL A 560 25.34 -26.36 -5.90
CA VAL A 560 24.84 -26.56 -7.27
C VAL A 560 25.08 -28.00 -7.73
N SER A 561 26.25 -28.59 -7.43
CA SER A 561 26.53 -29.99 -7.75
C SER A 561 25.58 -30.96 -7.04
N LEU A 562 25.28 -30.73 -5.76
CA LEU A 562 24.34 -31.56 -4.99
C LEU A 562 22.92 -31.49 -5.54
N TYR A 563 22.41 -30.30 -5.85
CA TYR A 563 21.10 -30.16 -6.49
C TYR A 563 21.07 -30.71 -7.92
N SER A 564 22.16 -30.58 -8.68
CA SER A 564 22.27 -31.21 -10.00
C SER A 564 22.22 -32.74 -9.93
N GLN A 565 22.64 -33.35 -8.82
CA GLN A 565 22.47 -34.78 -8.58
C GLN A 565 21.02 -35.11 -8.19
N ALA A 566 20.43 -34.33 -7.27
CA ALA A 566 19.07 -34.53 -6.79
C ALA A 566 18.00 -34.37 -7.90
N LEU A 567 18.23 -33.47 -8.85
CA LEU A 567 17.29 -33.14 -9.94
C LEU A 567 17.38 -34.07 -11.16
N LYS A 568 18.23 -35.10 -11.15
CA LYS A 568 18.26 -36.09 -12.24
C LYS A 568 16.91 -36.82 -12.33
N GLU A 569 16.49 -37.15 -13.55
CA GLU A 569 15.22 -37.88 -13.79
C GLU A 569 15.27 -39.28 -13.15
N ASP A 570 16.37 -40.02 -13.36
CA ASP A 570 16.62 -41.33 -12.74
C ASP A 570 17.28 -41.21 -11.36
N ASN A 571 16.85 -40.27 -10.53
CA ASN A 571 17.50 -40.02 -9.24
C ASN A 571 17.43 -41.27 -8.32
N THR A 572 18.58 -41.89 -8.08
CA THR A 572 18.76 -42.98 -7.09
C THR A 572 19.44 -42.50 -5.79
N TYR A 573 19.72 -41.21 -5.67
CA TYR A 573 20.41 -40.65 -4.51
C TYR A 573 19.46 -40.50 -3.32
N ASP A 574 19.97 -40.78 -2.13
CA ASP A 574 19.27 -40.49 -0.88
C ASP A 574 19.28 -38.98 -0.63
N LEU A 575 18.11 -38.34 -0.81
CA LEU A 575 17.96 -36.90 -0.64
C LEU A 575 18.26 -36.44 0.81
N ASN A 576 18.03 -37.29 1.81
CA ASN A 576 18.39 -36.96 3.20
C ASN A 576 19.90 -36.94 3.38
N LEU A 577 20.63 -37.84 2.71
CA LEU A 577 22.09 -37.82 2.73
C LEU A 577 22.65 -36.56 2.07
N LEU A 578 22.09 -36.15 0.92
CA LEU A 578 22.47 -34.89 0.27
C LEU A 578 22.20 -33.68 1.18
N LYS A 579 21.07 -33.69 1.91
CA LYS A 579 20.78 -32.66 2.91
C LYS A 579 21.79 -32.62 4.05
N GLU A 580 22.18 -33.77 4.58
CA GLU A 580 23.21 -33.84 5.63
C GLU A 580 24.57 -33.37 5.10
N GLN A 581 24.90 -33.60 3.82
CA GLN A 581 26.09 -33.01 3.19
C GLN A 581 26.02 -31.48 3.16
N ILE A 582 24.87 -30.89 2.78
CA ILE A 582 24.67 -29.43 2.84
C ILE A 582 24.85 -28.92 4.27
N LYS A 583 24.24 -29.61 5.25
CA LYS A 583 24.32 -29.25 6.67
C LYS A 583 25.74 -29.27 7.22
N ASN A 584 26.61 -30.13 6.71
CA ASN A 584 28.01 -30.23 7.13
C ASN A 584 28.89 -29.09 6.60
N ILE A 585 28.47 -28.41 5.52
CA ILE A 585 29.25 -27.32 4.90
C ILE A 585 28.64 -25.93 5.12
N THR A 586 27.39 -25.85 5.55
CA THR A 586 26.70 -24.58 5.80
C THR A 586 26.90 -24.09 7.23
N LEU A 587 27.03 -22.77 7.39
CA LEU A 587 27.00 -22.10 8.70
C LEU A 587 25.59 -21.63 9.08
N SER A 588 24.66 -21.62 8.13
CA SER A 588 23.28 -21.19 8.35
C SER A 588 22.42 -22.34 8.85
N ARG A 589 21.47 -22.02 9.71
CA ARG A 589 20.40 -22.97 10.03
C ARG A 589 19.55 -23.19 8.77
N LEU A 590 19.35 -24.44 8.39
CA LEU A 590 18.49 -24.81 7.28
C LEU A 590 17.00 -24.77 7.70
N ASN A 591 16.14 -24.24 6.83
CA ASN A 591 14.69 -24.30 6.95
C ASN A 591 14.02 -24.59 5.59
N LYS A 592 12.72 -24.89 5.60
CA LYS A 592 11.92 -25.16 4.39
C LYS A 592 11.00 -23.99 4.01
N GLY A 593 11.21 -22.81 4.59
CA GLY A 593 10.31 -21.66 4.46
C GLY A 593 8.84 -22.05 4.70
N ASN A 594 7.95 -21.52 3.86
CA ASN A 594 6.52 -21.85 3.85
C ASN A 594 6.18 -23.03 2.93
N PHE A 595 7.17 -23.65 2.25
CA PHE A 595 6.93 -24.64 1.20
C PHE A 595 6.12 -25.86 1.69
N ILE A 596 6.38 -26.33 2.92
CA ILE A 596 5.68 -27.48 3.49
C ILE A 596 4.46 -27.07 4.32
N ASN A 597 4.64 -26.14 5.26
CA ASN A 597 3.61 -25.85 6.25
C ASN A 597 2.64 -24.73 5.84
N GLY A 598 2.89 -24.09 4.70
CA GLY A 598 2.19 -22.87 4.29
C GLY A 598 2.29 -21.76 5.33
N ARG A 599 1.35 -20.82 5.28
CA ARG A 599 1.27 -19.67 6.18
C ARG A 599 0.54 -20.05 7.47
N ILE A 600 1.26 -20.70 8.39
CA ILE A 600 0.70 -21.21 9.65
C ILE A 600 0.03 -20.10 10.48
N HIS A 601 0.54 -18.87 10.41
CA HIS A 601 0.04 -17.73 11.19
C HIS A 601 -1.21 -17.05 10.61
N GLU A 602 -1.57 -17.29 9.35
CA GLU A 602 -2.79 -16.71 8.75
C GLU A 602 -4.07 -17.46 9.18
N LYS A 603 -3.97 -18.76 9.47
CA LYS A 603 -5.13 -19.58 9.88
C LYS A 603 -5.74 -19.16 11.22
N SER A 604 -5.10 -18.24 11.93
CA SER A 604 -5.49 -17.72 13.24
C SER A 604 -6.03 -16.28 13.22
N CYS A 605 -6.14 -15.63 12.06
CA CYS A 605 -6.66 -14.27 11.91
C CYS A 605 -8.12 -14.23 11.47
#